data_AF-A0A973F973-F1
#
_entry.id   AF-A0A973F973-F1
#
_cell.length_a   1.000
_cell.length_b   1.000
_cell.length_c   1.000
_cell.angle_alpha   90.00
_cell.angle_beta   90.00
_cell.angle_gamma   90.00
#
_symmetry.space_group_name_H-M   'P 1'
#
loop_
_entity.id
_entity.type
_entity.pdbx_description
1 polymer ?
#
loop_
_entity_poly.entity_id
_entity_poly.type
_entity_poly.pdbx_seq_one_letter_code
_entity_poly.pdbx_strand_id
1 'polypeptide(L)'
;MDMKKVAAREPAEKAGKPGIHRLLEETASSTYADVMAIIEAKFELLKIELTEKIAVVSVFVVLGVILIIGLAYLVTTFALLFGELFRHQFLGYLLVSLVFFACFLFFTRLKPQLLKNLIQNILLSVHDYKK
;
A
#
# COMPACT_ATOMS: atom_id res chain seq x y z
N MET A 1 23.09 15.35 89.16
CA MET A 1 22.24 14.90 90.27
C MET A 1 20.83 15.36 89.91
N ASP A 2 19.85 14.52 89.56
CA ASP A 2 19.68 13.10 89.82
C ASP A 2 18.79 12.42 88.77
N MET A 3 18.92 11.10 88.77
CA MET A 3 18.44 10.11 87.82
C MET A 3 16.95 9.72 88.00
N LYS A 4 16.29 9.41 86.86
CA LYS A 4 15.57 8.14 86.58
C LYS A 4 14.14 7.91 87.15
N LYS A 5 13.18 7.72 86.22
CA LYS A 5 12.28 6.53 86.10
C LYS A 5 11.44 6.61 84.81
N VAL A 6 11.70 5.79 83.78
CA VAL A 6 11.23 4.41 83.49
C VAL A 6 9.89 4.34 82.73
N ALA A 7 10.02 3.93 81.45
CA ALA A 7 9.19 3.04 80.62
C ALA A 7 7.69 3.31 80.41
N ALA A 8 7.27 3.43 79.13
CA ALA A 8 6.29 2.51 78.51
C ALA A 8 6.07 2.75 77.00
N ARG A 9 6.43 1.71 76.23
CA ARG A 9 5.76 1.15 75.04
C ARG A 9 5.66 1.97 73.73
N GLU A 10 6.33 1.42 72.73
CA GLU A 10 5.99 1.51 71.30
C GLU A 10 4.48 1.28 71.08
N PRO A 11 3.91 1.91 70.03
CA PRO A 11 2.91 1.23 69.24
C PRO A 11 3.45 1.02 67.83
N ALA A 12 3.80 -0.25 67.58
CA ALA A 12 3.41 -1.01 66.40
C ALA A 12 3.59 -0.32 65.04
N GLU A 13 4.70 -0.66 64.39
CA GLU A 13 4.66 -1.44 63.14
C GLU A 13 3.28 -1.49 62.46
N LYS A 14 3.04 -0.54 61.55
CA LYS A 14 2.19 -0.78 60.38
C LYS A 14 3.00 -0.54 59.12
N ALA A 15 4.08 -1.30 58.98
CA ALA A 15 4.65 -1.64 57.69
C ALA A 15 3.69 -2.63 56.99
N GLY A 16 2.49 -2.17 56.66
CA GLY A 16 1.54 -2.91 55.85
C GLY A 16 2.07 -2.97 54.43
N LYS A 17 2.88 -4.00 54.13
CA LYS A 17 3.46 -4.28 52.81
C LYS A 17 2.43 -4.13 51.69
N PRO A 18 2.53 -3.15 50.79
CA PRO A 18 1.85 -3.19 49.49
C PRO A 18 2.87 -3.66 48.44
N GLY A 19 3.56 -4.76 48.71
CA GLY A 19 4.92 -4.97 48.19
C GLY A 19 5.06 -5.84 46.95
N ILE A 20 3.99 -6.36 46.36
CA ILE A 20 4.12 -7.38 45.29
C ILE A 20 3.09 -7.22 44.19
N HIS A 21 1.82 -7.01 44.55
CA HIS A 21 0.74 -6.84 43.58
C HIS A 21 0.93 -5.58 42.72
N ARG A 22 1.38 -4.48 43.34
CA ARG A 22 1.62 -3.21 42.65
C ARG A 22 2.82 -3.28 41.72
N LEU A 23 3.88 -3.99 42.13
CA LEU A 23 5.06 -4.23 41.29
C LEU A 23 4.75 -5.17 40.12
N LEU A 24 3.88 -6.17 40.30
CA LEU A 24 3.41 -7.05 39.22
C LEU A 24 2.55 -6.30 38.21
N GLU A 25 1.66 -5.43 38.68
CA GLU A 25 0.79 -4.61 37.83
C GLU A 25 1.61 -3.55 37.06
N GLU A 26 2.59 -2.95 37.72
CA GLU A 26 3.52 -1.98 37.12
C GLU A 26 4.51 -2.65 36.15
N THR A 27 4.95 -3.89 36.44
CA THR A 27 5.79 -4.70 35.54
C THR A 27 4.98 -5.21 34.33
N ALA A 28 3.73 -5.64 34.53
CA ALA A 28 2.86 -6.05 33.43
C ALA A 28 2.51 -4.87 32.52
N SER A 29 2.22 -3.71 33.12
CA SER A 29 1.97 -2.46 32.38
C SER A 29 3.20 -1.99 31.62
N SER A 30 4.40 -2.05 32.21
CA SER A 30 5.64 -1.64 31.53
C SER A 30 5.99 -2.60 30.40
N THR A 31 5.83 -3.90 30.61
CA THR A 31 6.04 -4.92 29.57
C THR A 31 5.05 -4.74 28.42
N TYR A 32 3.79 -4.40 28.70
CA TYR A 32 2.80 -4.11 27.67
C TYR A 32 3.16 -2.86 26.86
N ALA A 33 3.58 -1.79 27.54
CA ALA A 33 4.04 -0.57 26.89
C ALA A 33 5.26 -0.82 25.99
N ASP A 34 6.21 -1.65 26.44
CA ASP A 34 7.42 -2.00 25.70
C ASP A 34 7.09 -2.85 24.46
N VAL A 35 6.18 -3.83 24.60
CA VAL A 35 5.67 -4.63 23.48
C VAL A 35 4.95 -3.75 22.44
N MET A 36 4.18 -2.76 22.90
CA MET A 36 3.45 -1.88 21.98
C MET A 36 4.39 -0.93 21.23
N ALA A 37 5.44 -0.43 21.89
CA ALA A 37 6.51 0.33 21.24
C ALA A 37 7.26 -0.50 20.18
N ILE A 38 7.51 -1.78 20.46
CA ILE A 38 8.10 -2.70 19.48
C ILE A 38 7.16 -2.91 18.28
N ILE A 39 5.85 -3.06 18.51
CA ILE A 39 4.86 -3.21 17.45
C ILE A 39 4.78 -1.94 16.58
N GLU A 40 4.80 -0.76 17.18
CA GLU A 40 4.75 0.50 16.45
C GLU A 40 5.98 0.70 15.56
N ALA A 41 7.18 0.43 16.09
CA ALA A 41 8.42 0.45 15.31
C ALA A 41 8.40 -0.58 14.16
N LYS A 42 7.82 -1.77 14.39
CA LYS A 42 7.61 -2.78 13.33
C LYS A 42 6.64 -2.29 12.27
N PHE A 43 5.60 -1.56 12.66
CA PHE A 43 4.59 -1.01 11.75
C PHE A 43 5.17 0.11 10.87
N GLU A 44 6.02 0.97 11.42
CA GLU A 44 6.74 1.99 10.65
C GLU A 44 7.66 1.36 9.59
N LEU A 45 8.43 0.34 9.97
CA LEU A 45 9.25 -0.44 9.03
C LEU A 45 8.40 -1.08 7.93
N LEU A 46 7.26 -1.68 8.29
CA LEU A 46 6.32 -2.29 7.35
C LEU A 46 5.76 -1.27 6.37
N LYS A 47 5.42 -0.08 6.85
CA LYS A 47 4.90 1.03 6.04
C LYS A 47 5.93 1.51 5.03
N ILE A 48 7.21 1.60 5.42
CA ILE A 48 8.30 1.95 4.50
C ILE A 48 8.44 0.89 3.41
N GLU A 49 8.48 -0.40 3.79
CA GLU A 49 8.63 -1.50 2.83
C GLU A 49 7.44 -1.60 1.86
N LEU A 50 6.22 -1.38 2.36
CA LEU A 50 5.01 -1.31 1.52
C LEU A 50 5.08 -0.15 0.53
N THR A 51 5.49 1.03 0.99
CA THR A 51 5.60 2.23 0.15
C THR A 51 6.63 2.01 -0.96
N GLU A 52 7.77 1.40 -0.63
CA GLU A 52 8.81 1.05 -1.61
C GLU A 52 8.28 0.05 -2.65
N LYS A 53 7.61 -1.03 -2.23
CA LYS A 53 7.04 -2.00 -3.18
C LYS A 53 5.97 -1.39 -4.07
N ILE A 54 5.09 -0.53 -3.53
CA ILE A 54 4.08 0.17 -4.32
C ILE A 54 4.74 1.13 -5.32
N ALA A 55 5.80 1.83 -4.92
CA ALA A 55 6.55 2.72 -5.81
C ALA A 55 7.22 1.94 -6.96
N VAL A 56 7.81 0.78 -6.68
CA VAL A 56 8.40 -0.07 -7.73
C VAL A 56 7.32 -0.56 -8.69
N VAL A 57 6.19 -1.06 -8.17
CA VAL A 57 5.07 -1.53 -9.01
C VAL A 57 4.50 -0.39 -9.85
N SER A 58 4.35 0.81 -9.30
CA SER A 58 3.82 1.96 -10.04
C SER A 58 4.73 2.39 -11.19
N VAL A 59 6.06 2.37 -10.99
CA VAL A 59 7.04 2.61 -12.05
C VAL A 59 6.89 1.61 -13.19
N PHE A 60 6.76 0.31 -12.88
CA PHE A 60 6.53 -0.72 -13.90
C PHE A 60 5.21 -0.53 -14.65
N VAL A 61 4.14 -0.11 -13.96
CA VAL A 61 2.85 0.18 -14.60
C VAL A 61 2.99 1.34 -15.58
N VAL A 62 3.62 2.45 -15.17
CA VAL A 62 3.83 3.62 -16.04
C VAL A 62 4.70 3.27 -17.24
N LEU A 63 5.84 2.59 -17.02
CA LEU A 63 6.70 2.09 -18.10
C LEU A 63 5.94 1.17 -19.06
N GLY A 64 5.12 0.26 -18.54
CA GLY A 64 4.29 -0.63 -19.33
C GLY A 64 3.32 0.13 -20.23
N VAL A 65 2.65 1.16 -19.70
CA VAL A 65 1.74 2.01 -20.49
C VAL A 65 2.49 2.75 -21.59
N ILE A 66 3.62 3.37 -21.27
CA ILE A 66 4.46 4.08 -22.26
C ILE A 66 4.93 3.12 -23.36
N LEU A 67 5.37 1.92 -22.97
CA LEU A 67 5.83 0.89 -23.92
C LEU A 67 4.70 0.45 -24.85
N ILE A 68 3.48 0.23 -24.35
CA ILE A 68 2.33 -0.13 -25.18
C ILE A 68 2.00 0.98 -26.18
N ILE A 69 2.00 2.24 -25.73
CA ILE A 69 1.75 3.40 -26.62
C ILE A 69 2.85 3.51 -27.68
N GLY A 70 4.12 3.39 -27.27
CA GLY A 70 5.26 3.42 -28.18
C GLY A 70 5.21 2.29 -29.21
N LEU A 71 4.85 1.08 -28.79
CA LEU A 71 4.70 -0.06 -29.69
C LEU A 71 3.56 0.15 -30.70
N ALA A 72 2.42 0.68 -30.25
CA ALA A 72 1.31 1.02 -31.13
C ALA A 72 1.72 2.09 -32.18
N TYR A 73 2.47 3.10 -31.75
CA TYR A 73 3.00 4.13 -32.65
C TYR A 73 4.01 3.56 -33.66
N LEU A 74 4.90 2.67 -33.21
CA LEU A 74 5.88 2.00 -34.06
C LEU A 74 5.19 1.15 -35.13
N VAL A 75 4.21 0.34 -34.72
CA VAL A 75 3.41 -0.50 -35.65
C VAL A 75 2.66 0.37 -36.66
N THR A 76 2.10 1.49 -36.20
CA THR A 76 1.41 2.45 -37.08
C THR A 76 2.35 3.04 -38.12
N THR A 77 3.54 3.46 -37.69
CA THR A 77 4.57 4.03 -38.56
C THR A 77 5.05 3.01 -39.60
N PHE A 78 5.32 1.77 -39.18
CA PHE A 78 5.68 0.71 -40.12
C PHE A 78 4.58 0.41 -41.11
N ALA A 79 3.33 0.32 -40.67
CA ALA A 79 2.19 0.05 -41.55
C ALA A 79 2.01 1.15 -42.61
N LEU A 80 2.15 2.43 -42.21
CA LEU A 80 2.10 3.55 -43.15
C LEU A 80 3.30 3.55 -44.10
N LEU A 81 4.50 3.28 -43.60
CA LEU A 81 5.71 3.17 -44.41
C LEU A 81 5.57 2.06 -45.47
N PHE A 82 5.06 0.88 -45.10
CA PHE A 82 4.76 -0.18 -46.05
C PHE A 82 3.68 0.25 -47.04
N GLY A 83 2.59 0.87 -46.58
CA GLY A 83 1.53 1.38 -47.46
C GLY A 83 2.05 2.36 -48.51
N GLU A 84 2.99 3.24 -48.12
CA GLU A 84 3.64 4.17 -49.03
C GLU A 84 4.62 3.47 -49.99
N LEU A 85 5.39 2.49 -49.52
CA LEU A 85 6.31 1.70 -50.35
C LEU A 85 5.58 0.91 -51.45
N PHE A 86 4.38 0.41 -51.14
CA PHE A 86 3.49 -0.24 -52.11
C PHE A 86 2.67 0.75 -52.96
N ARG A 87 2.92 2.06 -52.84
CA ARG A 87 2.22 3.15 -53.55
C ARG A 87 0.71 3.21 -53.30
N HIS A 88 0.24 2.50 -52.28
CA HIS A 88 -1.16 2.36 -51.90
C HIS A 88 -1.31 2.73 -50.43
N GLN A 89 -1.35 4.03 -50.14
CA GLN A 89 -1.51 4.56 -48.78
C GLN A 89 -2.73 3.99 -48.04
N PHE A 90 -3.81 3.69 -48.78
CA PHE A 90 -5.01 3.03 -48.25
C PHE A 90 -4.72 1.69 -47.56
N LEU A 91 -3.75 0.90 -48.06
CA LEU A 91 -3.38 -0.38 -47.45
C LEU A 91 -2.76 -0.18 -46.06
N GLY A 92 -1.93 0.86 -45.90
CA GLY A 92 -1.31 1.21 -44.62
C GLY A 92 -2.37 1.54 -43.57
N TYR A 93 -3.32 2.42 -43.90
CA TYR A 93 -4.42 2.78 -43.00
C TYR A 93 -5.33 1.59 -42.65
N LEU A 94 -5.60 0.71 -43.61
CA LEU A 94 -6.39 -0.50 -43.39
C LEU A 94 -5.67 -1.45 -42.42
N LEU A 95 -4.35 -1.62 -42.57
CA LEU A 95 -3.54 -2.47 -41.70
C LEU A 95 -3.51 -1.94 -40.26
N VAL A 96 -3.30 -0.63 -40.09
CA VAL A 96 -3.36 0.02 -38.75
C VAL A 96 -4.71 -0.20 -38.10
N SER A 97 -5.79 0.05 -38.85
CA SER A 97 -7.16 -0.10 -38.34
C SER A 97 -7.44 -1.55 -37.92
N LEU A 98 -6.97 -2.52 -38.70
CA LEU A 98 -7.13 -3.94 -38.41
C LEU A 98 -6.35 -4.38 -37.17
N VAL A 99 -5.13 -3.87 -36.97
CA VAL A 99 -4.35 -4.12 -35.75
C VAL A 99 -5.06 -3.54 -34.52
N PHE A 100 -5.54 -2.30 -34.59
CA PHE A 100 -6.28 -1.69 -33.47
C PHE A 100 -7.57 -2.46 -33.15
N PHE A 101 -8.29 -2.89 -34.19
CA PHE A 101 -9.51 -3.68 -34.02
C PHE A 101 -9.22 -5.06 -33.42
N ALA A 102 -8.14 -5.71 -33.87
CA ALA A 102 -7.68 -6.97 -33.31
C ALA A 102 -7.25 -6.84 -31.84
N CYS A 103 -6.52 -5.78 -31.49
CA CYS A 103 -6.18 -5.48 -30.10
C CYS A 103 -7.44 -5.24 -29.25
N PHE A 104 -8.41 -4.47 -29.75
CA PHE A 104 -9.67 -4.23 -29.06
C PHE A 104 -10.47 -5.53 -28.84
N LEU A 105 -10.59 -6.36 -29.86
CA LEU A 105 -11.23 -7.67 -29.77
C LEU A 105 -10.49 -8.60 -28.82
N PHE A 106 -9.16 -8.57 -28.83
CA PHE A 106 -8.34 -9.34 -27.91
C PHE A 106 -8.55 -8.90 -26.46
N PHE A 107 -8.54 -7.59 -26.18
CA PHE A 107 -8.81 -7.06 -24.84
C PHE A 107 -10.22 -7.40 -24.33
N THR A 108 -11.23 -7.30 -25.19
CA THR A 108 -12.62 -7.65 -24.84
C THR A 108 -12.80 -9.15 -24.63
N ARG A 109 -12.04 -10.01 -25.33
CA ARG A 109 -12.09 -11.48 -25.18
C ARG A 109 -11.21 -12.04 -24.06
N LEU A 110 -10.00 -11.54 -23.84
CA LEU A 110 -9.05 -12.16 -22.91
C LEU A 110 -9.41 -11.91 -21.44
N LYS A 111 -9.92 -10.73 -21.10
CA LYS A 111 -10.32 -10.39 -19.72
C LYS A 111 -11.49 -9.40 -19.66
N PRO A 112 -12.73 -9.85 -19.96
CA PRO A 112 -13.93 -9.00 -19.82
C PRO A 112 -14.13 -8.48 -18.39
N GLN A 113 -13.64 -9.22 -17.37
CA GLN A 113 -13.69 -8.79 -15.97
C GLN A 113 -12.81 -7.57 -15.66
N LEU A 114 -11.67 -7.40 -16.34
CA LEU A 114 -10.84 -6.20 -16.16
C LEU A 114 -11.52 -4.97 -16.75
N LEU A 115 -12.10 -5.10 -17.94
CA LEU A 115 -12.90 -4.04 -18.56
C LEU A 115 -14.09 -3.67 -17.67
N LYS A 116 -14.81 -4.66 -17.14
CA LYS A 116 -15.94 -4.45 -16.23
C LYS A 116 -15.50 -3.71 -14.96
N ASN A 117 -14.41 -4.14 -14.33
CA ASN A 117 -13.91 -3.48 -13.11
C ASN A 117 -13.35 -2.08 -13.39
N LEU A 118 -12.69 -1.84 -14.52
CA LEU A 118 -12.25 -0.50 -14.94
C LEU A 118 -13.44 0.44 -15.15
N ILE A 119 -14.45 -0.01 -15.90
CA ILE A 119 -15.66 0.77 -16.16
C ILE A 119 -16.42 1.04 -14.86
N GLN A 120 -16.57 0.04 -13.98
CA GLN A 120 -17.22 0.22 -12.68
C GLN A 120 -16.44 1.17 -11.77
N ASN A 121 -15.11 1.07 -11.71
CA ASN A 121 -14.28 1.98 -10.92
C ASN A 121 -14.30 3.42 -11.46
N ILE A 122 -14.31 3.61 -12.78
CA ILE A 122 -14.47 4.94 -13.39
C ILE A 122 -15.86 5.51 -13.06
N LEU A 123 -16.90 4.69 -13.17
CA LEU A 123 -18.28 5.12 -12.89
C LEU A 123 -18.47 5.49 -11.41
N LEU A 124 -17.90 4.70 -10.49
CA LEU A 124 -17.94 4.96 -9.05
C LEU A 124 -17.06 6.15 -8.66
N SER A 125 -15.86 6.28 -9.21
CA SER A 125 -14.97 7.42 -8.95
C SER A 125 -15.59 8.75 -9.38
N VAL A 126 -16.33 8.77 -10.49
CA VAL A 126 -17.08 9.97 -10.93
C VAL A 126 -18.30 10.23 -10.04
N HIS A 127 -18.94 9.19 -9.52
CA HIS A 127 -20.07 9.35 -8.59
C HIS A 127 -19.64 9.86 -7.21
N ASP A 128 -18.48 9.41 -6.71
CA ASP A 128 -17.92 9.88 -5.43
C ASP A 128 -17.37 11.31 -5.51
N TYR A 129 -16.93 11.77 -6.69
CA TYR A 129 -16.50 13.16 -6.89
C TYR A 129 -17.65 14.19 -6.79
N LYS A 130 -18.92 13.74 -6.84
CA LYS A 130 -20.10 14.61 -6.84
C LYS A 130 -20.77 14.75 -5.47
N LYS A 131 -20.20 14.20 -4.41
CA LYS A 131 -20.63 14.39 -3.02
C LYS A 131 -19.68 15.33 -2.29
#